data_AF-A0A9D6NQF1-F1
#
_entry.id   AF-A0A9D6NQF1-F1
#
_cell.length_a   1.000
_cell.length_b   1.000
_cell.length_c   1.000
_cell.angle_alpha   90.00
_cell.angle_beta   90.00
_cell.angle_gamma   90.00
#
_symmetry.space_group_name_H-M   'P 1'
#
loop_
_entity.id
_entity.type
_entity.pdbx_description
1 polymer ?
#
loop_
_entity_poly.entity_id
_entity_poly.type
_entity_poly.pdbx_seq_one_letter_code
_entity_poly.pdbx_strand_id
1 'polypeptide(L)'
;MHEPARGYIIITVRKRSHMDQREEETTLTIIEWDPDAFHQKVAHWEALGYQALRHTYQVKAEIHPETDEVMHQYTIMMQKSQA
;
A
#
# COMPACT_ATOMS: atom_id res chain seq x y z
N MET A 1 8.51 25.35 9.06
CA MET A 1 7.67 24.53 8.16
C MET A 1 8.20 23.12 8.28
N HIS A 2 7.50 22.24 9.00
CA HIS A 2 7.85 20.82 9.08
C HIS A 2 7.24 20.14 7.86
N GLU A 3 8.05 19.41 7.10
CA GLU A 3 7.53 18.55 6.03
C GLU A 3 6.67 17.45 6.67
N PRO A 4 5.44 17.21 6.19
CA PRO A 4 4.66 16.09 6.69
C PRO A 4 5.38 14.79 6.32
N ALA A 5 5.45 13.87 7.29
CA ALA A 5 5.82 12.47 7.12
C ALA A 5 5.26 11.94 5.79
N ARG A 6 6.10 11.74 4.76
CA ARG A 6 5.60 11.30 3.45
C ARG A 6 5.45 9.78 3.48
N GLY A 7 4.22 9.27 3.50
CA GLY A 7 3.98 7.85 3.28
C GLY A 7 4.47 7.40 1.90
N TYR A 8 4.87 6.14 1.80
CA TYR A 8 5.45 5.54 0.61
C TYR A 8 4.66 4.31 0.15
N ILE A 9 4.83 3.97 -1.13
CA ILE A 9 4.17 2.81 -1.75
C ILE A 9 5.27 1.89 -2.28
N ILE A 10 5.23 0.62 -1.87
CA ILE A 10 6.10 -0.42 -2.41
C ILE A 10 5.31 -1.22 -3.43
N ILE A 11 5.83 -1.35 -4.66
CA ILE A 11 5.19 -2.10 -5.73
C ILE A 11 6.05 -3.33 -6.05
N THR A 12 5.43 -4.51 -6.01
CA THR A 12 6.06 -5.79 -6.36
C THR A 12 5.29 -6.43 -7.52
N VAL A 13 5.98 -6.76 -8.60
CA VAL A 13 5.41 -7.44 -9.76
C VAL A 13 5.94 -8.87 -9.82
N ARG A 14 5.05 -9.85 -9.84
CA ARG A 14 5.38 -11.27 -10.03
C ARG A 14 4.83 -11.74 -11.37
N LYS A 15 5.68 -12.30 -12.21
CA LYS A 15 5.27 -12.91 -13.50
C LYS A 15 5.30 -14.42 -13.37
N ARG A 16 4.19 -15.09 -13.68
CA ARG A 16 4.15 -16.55 -13.82
C ARG A 16 3.97 -16.90 -15.29
N SER A 17 4.93 -17.65 -15.83
CA SER A 17 4.87 -18.20 -17.18
C SER A 17 4.53 -19.68 -17.07
N HIS A 18 3.28 -20.05 -17.33
CA HIS A 18 2.91 -21.44 -17.62
C HIS A 18 2.50 -21.53 -19.10
N MET A 19 2.76 -22.66 -19.75
CA MET A 19 2.95 -22.86 -21.21
C MET A 19 1.81 -22.44 -22.17
N ASP A 20 0.79 -21.70 -21.72
CA ASP A 20 -0.29 -21.17 -22.57
C ASP A 20 -0.93 -19.86 -22.03
N GLN A 21 -0.53 -19.35 -20.86
CA GLN A 21 -1.12 -18.15 -20.24
C GLN A 21 -0.04 -17.32 -19.51
N ARG A 22 0.08 -16.02 -19.85
CA ARG A 22 0.93 -15.06 -19.13
C ARG A 22 0.09 -14.38 -18.05
N GLU A 23 0.11 -14.92 -16.85
CA GLU A 23 -0.52 -14.26 -15.70
C GLU A 23 0.52 -13.34 -15.03
N GLU A 24 0.23 -12.04 -15.04
CA GLU A 24 0.98 -11.05 -14.27
C GLU A 24 0.21 -10.68 -13.01
N GLU A 25 0.81 -10.95 -11.86
CA GLU A 25 0.26 -10.62 -10.56
C GLU A 25 1.05 -9.43 -9.99
N THR A 26 0.37 -8.29 -9.83
CA THR A 26 0.96 -7.11 -9.20
C THR A 26 0.41 -6.94 -7.80
N THR A 27 1.31 -6.86 -6.82
CA THR A 27 0.98 -6.53 -5.43
C THR A 27 1.59 -5.18 -5.08
N LEU A 28 0.82 -4.32 -4.42
CA LEU A 28 1.31 -3.08 -3.84
C LEU A 28 1.07 -3.07 -2.33
N THR A 29 1.96 -2.42 -1.60
CA THR A 29 1.82 -2.16 -0.17
C THR A 29 1.79 -0.65 0.02
N ILE A 30 0.70 -0.14 0.61
CA ILE A 30 0.55 1.26 0.97
C ILE A 30 0.96 1.39 2.43
N ILE A 31 1.90 2.30 2.72
CA ILE A 31 2.32 2.65 4.08
C ILE A 31 2.17 4.17 4.23
N GLU A 32 1.38 4.62 5.20
CA GLU A 32 1.09 6.03 5.39
C GLU A 32 0.82 6.35 6.87
N TRP A 33 1.18 7.55 7.31
CA TRP A 33 1.00 8.03 8.67
C TRP A 33 -0.23 8.92 8.82
N ASP A 34 -0.61 9.61 7.74
CA ASP A 34 -1.84 10.40 7.67
C ASP A 34 -3.03 9.51 7.28
N PRO A 35 -4.07 9.39 8.13
CA PRO A 35 -5.21 8.53 7.85
C PRO A 35 -5.99 8.96 6.60
N ASP A 36 -6.13 10.26 6.34
CA ASP A 36 -6.90 10.74 5.19
C ASP A 36 -6.17 10.43 3.88
N ALA A 37 -4.87 10.70 3.82
CA ALA A 37 -4.00 10.34 2.71
C ALA A 37 -3.97 8.82 2.49
N PHE A 38 -3.98 8.02 3.55
CA PHE A 38 -4.06 6.56 3.47
C PHE A 38 -5.34 6.12 2.72
N HIS A 39 -6.51 6.58 3.16
CA HIS A 39 -7.78 6.21 2.55
C HIS A 39 -7.90 6.73 1.11
N GLN A 40 -7.38 7.93 0.82
CA GLN A 40 -7.32 8.47 -0.55
C GLN A 40 -6.46 7.60 -1.47
N LYS A 41 -5.28 7.15 -1.00
CA LYS A 41 -4.42 6.24 -1.76
C LYS A 41 -5.10 4.90 -2.00
N VAL A 42 -5.74 4.32 -0.98
CA VAL A 42 -6.50 3.06 -1.15
C VAL A 42 -7.59 3.22 -2.21
N ALA A 43 -8.43 4.24 -2.10
CA ALA A 43 -9.51 4.50 -3.06
C ALA A 43 -8.98 4.74 -4.49
N HIS A 44 -7.86 5.46 -4.63
CA HIS A 44 -7.20 5.67 -5.91
C HIS A 44 -6.79 4.35 -6.57
N TRP A 45 -6.14 3.44 -5.83
CA TRP A 45 -5.73 2.15 -6.37
C TRP A 45 -6.90 1.20 -6.62
N GLU A 46 -7.95 1.25 -5.80
CA GLU A 46 -9.20 0.54 -6.07
C GLU A 46 -9.83 0.96 -7.40
N ALA A 47 -9.85 2.28 -7.70
CA ALA A 47 -10.31 2.80 -8.98
C ALA A 47 -9.47 2.33 -10.18
N LEU A 48 -8.19 2.00 -9.96
CA LEU A 48 -7.29 1.41 -10.97
C LEU A 48 -7.44 -0.11 -11.11
N GLY A 49 -8.36 -0.72 -10.36
CA GLY A 49 -8.68 -2.15 -10.42
C GLY A 49 -7.83 -3.02 -9.49
N TYR A 50 -7.13 -2.43 -8.52
CA TYR A 50 -6.53 -3.21 -7.43
C TYR A 50 -7.59 -3.57 -6.39
N GLN A 51 -7.46 -4.74 -5.78
CA GLN A 51 -8.31 -5.21 -4.70
C GLN A 51 -7.56 -5.18 -3.39
N ALA A 52 -8.12 -4.50 -2.39
CA ALA A 52 -7.55 -4.45 -1.05
C ALA A 52 -7.62 -5.82 -0.36
N LEU A 53 -6.47 -6.31 0.10
CA LEU A 53 -6.37 -7.51 0.92
C LEU A 53 -6.68 -7.15 2.37
N ARG A 54 -7.96 -7.02 2.72
CA ARG A 54 -8.40 -6.50 4.04
C ARG A 54 -7.80 -7.22 5.25
N HIS A 55 -7.46 -8.51 5.12
CA HIS A 55 -6.79 -9.28 6.17
C HIS A 55 -5.35 -8.83 6.45
N THR A 56 -4.78 -7.97 5.60
CA THR A 56 -3.43 -7.41 5.71
C THR A 56 -3.42 -5.99 6.27
N TYR A 57 -4.61 -5.42 6.54
CA TYR A 57 -4.72 -4.10 7.13
C TYR A 57 -4.13 -4.11 8.55
N GLN A 58 -3.22 -3.18 8.79
CA GLN A 58 -2.56 -3.03 10.08
C GLN A 58 -2.42 -1.55 10.44
N VAL A 59 -2.59 -1.26 11.73
CA VAL A 59 -2.23 0.03 12.33
C VAL A 59 -1.19 -0.24 13.40
N LYS A 60 -0.04 0.44 13.31
CA LYS A 60 1.05 0.35 14.29
C LYS A 60 1.31 1.72 14.87
N ALA A 61 1.42 1.80 16.19
CA ALA A 61 2.00 2.97 16.82
C ALA A 61 3.53 2.90 16.63
N GLU A 62 4.09 3.87 15.93
CA GLU A 62 5.53 3.98 15.72
C GLU A 62 5.98 5.40 16.06
N ILE A 63 7.22 5.52 16.53
CA ILE A 63 7.83 6.83 16.78
C ILE A 63 8.22 7.38 15.42
N HIS A 64 7.70 8.55 15.08
CA HIS A 64 8.06 9.21 13.84
C HIS A 64 9.53 9.63 13.89
N PRO A 65 10.38 9.13 12.98
CA PRO A 65 11.84 9.25 13.10
C PRO A 65 12.34 10.69 13.02
N GLU A 66 11.53 11.62 12.50
CA GLU A 66 11.93 13.02 12.35
C GLU A 66 11.35 13.94 13.45
N THR A 67 10.33 13.50 14.18
CA THR A 67 9.63 14.35 15.17
C THR A 67 9.63 13.77 16.57
N ASP A 68 10.06 12.52 16.76
CA ASP A 68 9.97 11.77 18.02
C ASP A 68 8.54 11.64 18.59
N GLU A 69 7.53 11.96 17.79
CA GLU A 69 6.13 11.82 18.18
C GLU A 69 5.62 10.41 17.91
N VAL A 70 4.82 9.88 18.82
CA VAL A 70 4.11 8.61 18.59
C VAL A 70 3.00 8.87 17.58
N MET A 71 3.13 8.30 16.39
CA MET A 71 2.15 8.39 15.31
C MET A 71 1.66 6.99 14.92
N HIS A 72 0.47 6.95 14.30
CA HIS A 72 -0.09 5.70 13.79
C HIS A 72 0.31 5.52 12.32
N GLN A 73 1.06 4.45 12.02
CA GLN A 73 1.35 4.01 10.67
C GLN A 73 0.28 3.01 10.22
N TYR A 74 -0.38 3.32 9.11
CA TYR A 74 -1.37 2.50 8.43
C TYR A 74 -0.72 1.73 7.30
N THR A 75 -0.97 0.42 7.24
CA THR A 75 -0.45 -0.46 6.19
C THR A 75 -1.56 -1.32 5.60
N ILE A 76 -1.57 -1.50 4.28
CA ILE A 76 -2.40 -2.50 3.61
C ILE A 76 -1.73 -2.98 2.32
N MET A 77 -1.93 -4.25 2.00
CA MET A 77 -1.57 -4.80 0.69
C MET A 77 -2.79 -4.77 -0.25
N MET A 78 -2.55 -4.49 -1.53
CA MET A 78 -3.54 -4.58 -2.59
C MET A 78 -2.98 -5.39 -3.76
N GLN A 79 -3.84 -6.09 -4.48
CA GLN A 79 -3.43 -6.94 -5.60
C GLN A 79 -4.23 -6.65 -6.86
N LYS A 80 -3.59 -6.85 -8.01
CA LYS A 80 -4.23 -6.83 -9.33
C LYS A 80 -3.67 -7.98 -10.16
N SER A 81 -4.56 -8.83 -10.63
CA SER A 81 -4.23 -9.88 -11.61
C SER A 81 -4.51 -9.33 -13.00
N GLN A 82 -3.53 -9.42 -13.90
CA GLN A 82 -3.74 -9.26 -15.34
C GLN A 82 -3.72 -10.65 -15.97
N ALA A 83 -4.81 -10.95 -16.67
CA ALA A 83 -4.97 -12.11 -17.55
C ALA A 83 -4.62 -11.73 -18.99
#